data_AF-A0A1C2GGL8-F1
#
_entry.id   AF-A0A1C2GGL8-F1
#
_cell.length_a   1.000
_cell.length_b   1.000
_cell.length_c   1.000
_cell.angle_alpha   90.00
_cell.angle_beta   90.00
_cell.angle_gamma   90.00
#
_symmetry.space_group_name_H-M   'P 1'
#
loop_
_entity.id
_entity.type
_entity.pdbx_description
1 polymer ?
#
loop_
_entity_poly.entity_id
_entity_poly.type
_entity_poly.pdbx_seq_one_letter_code
_entity_poly.pdbx_strand_id
1 'polypeptide(L)' 'MNMSEFKLDRTAFKAQTAAEAADHREYYQNLTVKERLRIAHYLNSIAFNFPIDSPPRMDKTKFSVRSRS' A
#
# COMPACT_ATOMS: atom_id res chain seq x y z
N MET A 1 32.97 -0.32 7.43
CA MET A 1 31.74 0.29 6.87
C MET A 1 32.12 0.92 5.54
N ASN A 2 31.62 0.37 4.42
CA ASN A 2 31.93 0.90 3.09
C ASN A 2 31.00 2.07 2.76
N MET A 3 31.55 3.19 2.29
CA MET A 3 30.82 4.40 1.87
C MET A 3 29.82 4.19 0.70
N SER A 4 29.71 2.98 0.15
CA SER A 4 28.83 2.65 -0.97
C SER A 4 27.34 2.54 -0.60
N GLU A 5 26.99 2.48 0.70
CA GLU A 5 25.58 2.34 1.15
C GLU A 5 24.77 3.64 1.05
N PHE A 6 25.40 4.81 0.99
CA PHE A 6 24.71 6.11 0.91
C PHE A 6 24.72 6.72 -0.50
N LYS A 7 24.96 5.92 -1.53
CA LYS A 7 24.94 6.40 -2.92
C LYS A 7 23.49 6.61 -3.36
N LEU A 8 23.13 7.85 -3.64
CA LEU A 8 21.82 8.20 -4.19
C LEU A 8 21.54 7.38 -5.45
N ASP A 9 20.49 6.56 -5.40
CA ASP A 9 19.99 5.85 -6.58
C ASP A 9 19.31 6.85 -7.51
N ARG A 10 19.99 7.18 -8.60
CA ARG A 10 19.51 8.13 -9.62
C ARG A 10 18.52 7.50 -10.60
N THR A 11 18.24 6.21 -10.45
CA THR A 11 17.29 5.45 -11.27
C THR A 11 15.96 5.19 -10.57
N ALA A 12 15.89 5.40 -9.25
CA ALA A 12 14.68 5.20 -8.46
C ALA A 12 13.53 6.16 -8.83
N PHE A 13 13.83 7.30 -9.47
CA PHE A 13 12.85 8.32 -9.82
C PHE A 13 12.90 8.65 -11.31
N LYS A 14 11.74 8.68 -11.95
CA LYS A 14 11.57 9.18 -13.32
C LYS A 14 11.21 10.66 -13.29
N ALA A 15 11.65 11.42 -14.30
CA ALA A 15 11.12 12.77 -14.52
C ALA A 15 9.63 12.64 -14.87
N GLN A 16 8.76 13.20 -14.02
CA GLN A 16 7.31 13.21 -14.20
C GLN A 16 6.74 14.53 -13.71
N THR A 17 5.61 14.95 -14.27
CA THR A 17 4.89 16.15 -13.82
C THR A 17 4.19 15.91 -12.48
N ALA A 18 3.84 16.97 -11.76
CA ALA A 18 3.06 16.84 -10.52
C ALA A 18 1.70 16.16 -10.75
N ALA A 19 1.09 16.38 -11.92
CA ALA A 19 -0.16 15.73 -12.30
C ALA A 19 0.03 14.22 -12.52
N GLU A 20 1.08 13.82 -13.23
CA GLU A 20 1.44 12.40 -13.42
C GLU A 20 1.80 11.71 -12.11
N ALA A 21 2.52 12.41 -11.23
CA ALA A 21 2.86 11.90 -9.90
C ALA A 21 1.61 11.67 -9.03
N ALA A 22 0.56 12.49 -9.21
CA ALA A 22 -0.69 12.37 -8.48
C ALA A 22 -1.66 11.34 -9.07
N ASP A 23 -1.43 10.85 -10.30
CA ASP A 23 -2.31 9.88 -10.96
C ASP A 23 -2.00 8.43 -10.54
N HIS A 24 -2.18 8.16 -9.25
CA HIS A 24 -2.20 6.78 -8.75
C HIS A 24 -3.48 6.05 -9.16
N ARG A 25 -4.52 6.81 -9.53
CA ARG A 25 -5.86 6.31 -9.80
C ARG A 25 -5.87 5.45 -11.07
N GLU A 26 -5.20 5.86 -12.13
CA GLU A 26 -5.12 5.09 -13.38
C GLU A 26 -4.45 3.71 -13.15
N TYR A 27 -3.33 3.69 -12.42
CA TYR A 27 -2.65 2.44 -12.07
C TYR A 27 -3.56 1.46 -11.33
N TYR A 28 -4.21 1.90 -10.25
CA TYR A 28 -5.09 1.02 -9.48
C TYR A 28 -6.33 0.61 -10.27
N GLN A 29 -6.85 1.44 -11.17
CA GLN A 29 -8.00 1.10 -12.01
C GLN A 29 -7.76 -0.11 -12.90
N ASN A 30 -6.53 -0.29 -13.38
CA ASN A 30 -6.16 -1.40 -14.26
C ASN A 30 -5.96 -2.73 -13.50
N LEU A 31 -5.96 -2.71 -12.17
CA LEU A 31 -5.80 -3.91 -11.34
C LEU A 31 -7.14 -4.57 -11.01
N THR A 32 -7.10 -5.90 -10.90
CA THR A 32 -8.21 -6.68 -10.36
C THR A 32 -8.44 -6.37 -8.88
N VAL A 33 -9.65 -6.61 -8.39
CA VAL A 33 -9.98 -6.43 -6.96
C VAL A 33 -9.03 -7.23 -6.06
N LYS A 34 -8.64 -8.44 -6.47
CA LYS A 34 -7.72 -9.31 -5.73
C LYS A 34 -6.34 -8.67 -5.58
N GLU A 35 -5.81 -8.06 -6.64
CA GLU A 35 -4.52 -7.37 -6.61
C GLU A 35 -4.58 -6.11 -5.76
N ARG A 36 -5.65 -5.33 -5.88
CA ARG A 36 -5.87 -4.15 -5.03
C ARG A 36 -5.89 -4.52 -3.55
N LEU A 37 -6.57 -5.62 -3.19
CA LEU A 37 -6.61 -6.10 -1.81
C LEU A 37 -5.24 -6.55 -1.30
N ARG A 38 -4.41 -7.18 -2.14
CA ARG A 38 -3.03 -7.55 -1.77
C ARG A 38 -2.17 -6.32 -1.52
N ILE A 39 -2.27 -5.30 -2.38
CA ILE A 39 -1.52 -4.04 -2.20
C ILE A 39 -1.98 -3.34 -0.92
N ALA A 40 -3.30 -3.22 -0.70
CA ALA A 40 -3.83 -2.65 0.53
C ALA A 40 -3.35 -3.39 1.77
N HIS A 41 -3.31 -4.73 1.73
CA HIS A 41 -2.79 -5.55 2.82
C HIS A 41 -1.31 -5.28 3.12
N TYR A 42 -0.46 -5.20 2.08
CA TYR A 42 0.95 -4.85 2.21
C TYR A 42 1.16 -3.44 2.76
N LEU A 43 0.41 -2.45 2.27
CA LEU A 43 0.51 -1.08 2.79
C LEU A 43 0.10 -1.01 4.27
N ASN A 44 -0.95 -1.75 4.65
CA ASN A 44 -1.34 -1.86 6.05
C ASN A 44 -0.28 -2.56 6.92
N SER A 45 0.40 -3.58 6.40
CA SER A 45 1.46 -4.27 7.14
C SER A 45 2.64 -3.36 7.47
N ILE A 46 2.97 -2.44 6.55
CA ILE A 46 3.96 -1.38 6.79
C ILE A 46 3.42 -0.37 7.82
N ALA A 47 2.21 0.16 7.60
CA ALA A 47 1.65 1.23 8.43
C ALA A 47 1.45 0.81 9.89
N PHE A 48 1.06 -0.44 10.13
CA PHE A 48 0.80 -0.99 11.46
C PHE A 48 1.89 -1.96 11.94
N ASN A 49 2.99 -2.08 11.20
CA ASN A 49 4.16 -2.89 11.54
C ASN A 49 3.83 -4.34 11.96
N PHE A 50 3.14 -5.09 11.10
CA PHE A 50 2.86 -6.51 11.33
C PHE A 50 3.43 -7.41 10.23
N PRO A 51 3.73 -8.69 10.52
CA PRO A 51 4.19 -9.64 9.51
C PRO A 51 3.09 -9.94 8.49
N ILE A 52 3.38 -9.77 7.20
CA ILE A 52 2.37 -9.97 6.13
C ILE A 52 1.84 -11.40 6.07
N ASP A 53 2.67 -12.41 6.40
CA ASP A 53 2.26 -13.82 6.39
C ASP A 53 1.53 -14.24 7.69
N SER A 54 1.57 -13.39 8.72
CA SER A 54 0.94 -13.64 10.02
C SER A 54 0.30 -12.35 10.57
N PRO A 55 -0.76 -11.84 9.90
CA PRO A 55 -1.40 -10.61 10.32
C PRO A 55 -2.15 -10.81 11.64
N PRO A 56 -2.27 -9.76 12.48
CA PRO A 56 -3.04 -9.80 13.71
C PRO A 56 -4.52 -10.10 13.41
N ARG A 57 -5.17 -10.85 14.30
CA ARG A 57 -6.60 -11.16 14.16
C ARG A 57 -7.42 -9.87 14.29
N MET A 58 -8.29 -9.64 13.30
CA MET A 58 -9.23 -8.53 13.32
C MET A 58 -10.27 -8.69 14.43
N ASP A 59 -10.42 -7.66 15.26
CA ASP A 59 -11.54 -7.57 16.21
C ASP A 59 -12.84 -7.24 15.47
N LYS A 60 -13.76 -8.20 15.42
CA LYS A 60 -15.06 -8.08 14.74
C LYS A 60 -16.16 -7.51 15.63
N THR A 61 -15.88 -7.20 16.90
CA THR A 61 -16.89 -6.73 17.86
C THR A 61 -17.23 -5.25 17.70
N LYS A 62 -16.35 -4.45 17.08
CA LYS A 62 -16.52 -2.99 16.94
C LYS A 62 -17.39 -2.58 15.77
N PHE A 63 -17.46 -3.40 14.72
CA PHE A 63 -18.24 -3.09 13.52
C PHE A 63 -19.60 -3.77 13.58
N SER A 64 -20.69 -3.01 13.40
CA SER A 64 -22.04 -3.56 13.27
C SER A 64 -22.79 -2.85 12.14
N VAL A 65 -23.49 -3.62 11.31
CA VAL A 65 -24.40 -3.10 10.27
C VAL A 65 -25.81 -3.44 10.70
N ARG A 66 -26.69 -2.44 10.72
CA ARG A 66 -28.13 -2.63 10.94
C ARG A 66 -28.86 -2.22 9.66
N SER A 67 -29.68 -3.11 9.10
CA SER A 67 -30.63 -2.72 8.06
C SER A 67 -31.72 -1.85 8.71
N ARG A 68 -32.08 -0.73 8.07
CA ARG A 68 -33.32 -0.04 8.41
C ARG A 68 -34.45 -0.79 7.71
N SER A 69 -35.29 -1.45 8.51
CA SER A 69 -36.58 -1.99 8.08
C SER A 69 -37.61 -0.88 8.01
#